data_AF-A0A7Y4C7H0-F1
#
_entry.id   AF-A0A7Y4C7H0-F1
#
_cell.length_a   1.000
_cell.length_b   1.000
_cell.length_c   1.000
_cell.angle_alpha   90.00
_cell.angle_beta   90.00
_cell.angle_gamma   90.00
#
_symmetry.space_group_name_H-M   'P 1'
#
loop_
_entity.id
_entity.type
_entity.pdbx_description
1 polymer ?
#
loop_
_entity_poly.entity_id
_entity_poly.type
_entity_poly.pdbx_seq_one_letter_code
_entity_poly.pdbx_strand_id
1 'polypeptide(L)'
;MINNALSKEQVAEICAHLEETASMIGAPLYKTKESMVNLEGILLSLKEMTDEEALNGAEFMAGIYLGEVLCKFTGGEWFYFDASEQFTVKINDQSFFPIERVKSFTSNPNDEGLDFYVHAILAKHKKA
;
A
#
# COMPACT_ATOMS: atom_id res chain seq x y z
N MET A 1 7.89 21.93 -14.37
CA MET A 1 7.31 20.65 -13.94
C MET A 1 7.12 20.73 -12.45
N ILE A 2 5.88 20.79 -11.98
CA ILE A 2 5.58 20.68 -10.55
C ILE A 2 5.78 19.21 -10.20
N ASN A 3 6.64 18.92 -9.23
CA ASN A 3 6.91 17.56 -8.81
C ASN A 3 5.71 17.10 -7.96
N ASN A 4 4.69 16.49 -8.59
CA ASN A 4 3.46 16.03 -7.94
C ASN A 4 3.64 14.74 -7.12
N ALA A 5 4.87 14.41 -6.71
CA ALA A 5 5.12 13.25 -5.85
C ALA A 5 4.57 13.51 -4.44
N LEU A 6 4.10 12.46 -3.76
CA LEU A 6 3.76 12.54 -2.35
C LEU A 6 4.99 12.95 -1.55
N SER A 7 4.84 13.93 -0.66
CA SER A 7 5.91 14.28 0.26
C SER A 7 6.13 13.16 1.27
N LYS A 8 7.36 13.03 1.78
CA LYS A 8 7.67 12.05 2.83
C LYS A 8 6.81 12.26 4.08
N GLU A 9 6.46 13.51 4.37
CA GLU A 9 5.60 13.88 5.49
C GLU A 9 4.17 13.38 5.28
N GLN A 10 3.59 13.60 4.09
CA GLN A 10 2.25 13.09 3.75
C GLN A 10 2.18 11.56 3.83
N VAL A 11 3.18 10.87 3.28
CA VAL A 11 3.25 9.40 3.38
C VAL A 11 3.34 8.95 4.83
N ALA A 12 4.16 9.63 5.64
CA ALA A 12 4.33 9.29 7.06
C ALA A 12 3.04 9.50 7.86
N GLU A 13 2.34 10.62 7.67
CA GLU A 13 1.06 10.93 8.32
C GLU A 13 -0.02 9.90 7.97
N ILE A 14 -0.17 9.58 6.67
CA ILE A 14 -1.14 8.58 6.20
C ILE A 14 -0.83 7.20 6.80
N CYS A 15 0.44 6.80 6.81
CA CYS A 15 0.84 5.53 7.41
C CYS A 15 0.56 5.50 8.92
N ALA A 16 0.90 6.57 9.63
CA ALA A 16 0.69 6.66 11.07
C ALA A 16 -0.81 6.59 11.43
N HIS A 17 -1.65 7.28 10.67
CA HIS A 17 -3.09 7.25 10.87
C HIS A 17 -3.69 5.85 10.65
N LEU A 18 -3.23 5.14 9.61
CA LEU A 18 -3.65 3.76 9.37
C LEU A 18 -3.18 2.81 10.48
N GLU A 19 -1.93 2.95 10.94
CA GLU A 19 -1.37 2.14 12.05
C GLU A 19 -2.12 2.37 13.37
N GLU A 20 -2.49 3.62 13.66
CA GLU A 20 -3.31 3.99 14.82
C GLU A 20 -4.70 3.35 14.74
N THR A 21 -5.37 3.49 13.59
CA THR A 21 -6.69 2.92 13.35
C THR A 21 -6.68 1.40 13.48
N ALA A 22 -5.70 0.74 12.86
CA ALA A 22 -5.53 -0.69 12.92
C ALA A 22 -5.25 -1.20 14.36
N SER A 23 -4.51 -0.41 15.14
CA SER A 23 -4.26 -0.71 16.56
C SER A 23 -5.53 -0.62 17.41
N MET A 24 -6.41 0.36 17.14
CA MET A 24 -7.67 0.52 17.87
C MET A 24 -8.63 -0.66 17.68
N ILE A 25 -8.56 -1.35 16.54
CA ILE A 25 -9.39 -2.52 16.22
C ILE A 25 -8.70 -3.86 16.54
N GLY A 26 -7.56 -3.84 17.23
CA GLY A 26 -6.85 -5.04 17.67
C GLY A 26 -6.05 -5.76 16.57
N ALA A 27 -5.80 -5.10 15.44
CA ALA A 27 -5.04 -5.63 14.31
C ALA A 27 -3.82 -4.75 14.01
N PRO A 28 -2.83 -4.66 14.92
CA PRO A 28 -1.74 -3.72 14.79
C PRO A 28 -0.96 -3.94 13.48
N LEU A 29 -0.57 -2.82 12.86
CA LEU A 29 0.26 -2.78 11.66
C LEU A 29 1.62 -2.20 12.00
N TYR A 30 2.64 -2.76 11.36
CA TYR A 30 4.01 -2.25 11.37
C TYR A 30 4.53 -2.26 9.94
N LYS A 31 5.41 -1.32 9.57
CA LYS A 31 6.01 -1.24 8.22
C LYS A 31 6.96 -2.43 7.96
N THR A 32 6.41 -3.63 7.90
CA THR A 32 7.04 -4.92 7.74
C THR A 32 6.20 -5.72 6.74
N LYS A 33 6.82 -6.70 6.10
CA LYS A 33 6.11 -7.55 5.13
C LYS A 33 5.01 -8.40 5.80
N GLU A 34 5.25 -8.83 7.05
CA GLU A 34 4.32 -9.68 7.81
C GLU A 34 3.00 -8.96 8.11
N SER A 35 3.00 -7.62 8.18
CA SER A 35 1.78 -6.85 8.41
C SER A 35 0.83 -6.81 7.21
N MET A 36 1.24 -7.31 6.04
CA MET A 36 0.36 -7.36 4.87
C MET A 36 -0.83 -8.30 5.09
N VAL A 37 -0.64 -9.41 5.81
CA VAL A 37 -1.74 -10.31 6.18
C VAL A 37 -2.77 -9.62 7.08
N ASN A 38 -2.31 -8.82 8.03
CA ASN A 38 -3.20 -8.02 8.87
C ASN A 38 -3.93 -6.94 8.05
N LEU A 39 -3.22 -6.29 7.13
CA LEU A 39 -3.79 -5.27 6.25
C LEU A 39 -4.88 -5.86 5.33
N GLU A 40 -4.66 -7.05 4.77
CA GLU A 40 -5.65 -7.81 4.01
C GLU A 40 -6.90 -8.10 4.85
N GLY A 41 -6.73 -8.60 6.07
CA GLY A 41 -7.85 -8.87 6.98
C GLY A 41 -8.68 -7.63 7.31
N ILE A 42 -8.02 -6.48 7.52
CA ILE A 42 -8.69 -5.18 7.75
C ILE A 42 -9.49 -4.77 6.53
N LEU A 43 -8.89 -4.82 5.33
CA LEU A 43 -9.55 -4.42 4.08
C LEU A 43 -10.76 -5.29 3.76
N LEU A 44 -10.65 -6.61 3.94
CA LEU A 44 -11.76 -7.53 3.70
C LEU A 44 -12.88 -7.31 4.72
N SER A 45 -12.56 -7.04 5.99
CA SER A 45 -13.56 -6.71 7.00
C SER A 45 -14.26 -5.39 6.68
N LEU A 46 -13.52 -4.35 6.29
CA LEU A 46 -14.08 -3.05 5.91
C LEU A 46 -15.03 -3.17 4.71
N LYS A 47 -14.65 -3.95 3.69
CA LYS A 47 -15.48 -4.19 2.50
C LYS A 47 -16.88 -4.70 2.85
N GLU A 48 -17.00 -5.55 3.87
CA GLU A 48 -18.29 -6.11 4.31
C GLU A 48 -19.08 -5.16 5.25
N MET A 49 -18.41 -4.17 5.85
CA MET A 49 -18.96 -3.36 6.94
C MET A 49 -19.26 -1.91 6.58
N THR A 50 -18.78 -1.42 5.42
CA THR A 50 -18.80 0.00 5.09
C THR A 50 -19.33 0.27 3.69
N ASP A 51 -19.58 1.54 3.38
CA ASP A 51 -19.98 1.97 2.05
C ASP A 51 -18.79 2.09 1.09
N GLU A 52 -19.09 2.26 -0.19
CA GLU A 52 -18.08 2.34 -1.24
C GLU A 52 -17.13 3.55 -1.06
N GLU A 53 -17.60 4.66 -0.50
CA GLU A 53 -16.79 5.87 -0.31
C GLU A 53 -15.75 5.65 0.80
N ALA A 54 -16.18 5.12 1.94
CA ALA A 54 -15.29 4.78 3.04
C ALA A 54 -14.28 3.67 2.65
N LEU A 55 -14.71 2.68 1.86
CA LEU A 55 -13.82 1.65 1.33
C LEU A 55 -12.75 2.26 0.41
N ASN A 56 -13.13 3.15 -0.51
CA ASN A 56 -12.19 3.83 -1.40
C ASN A 56 -11.11 4.60 -0.61
N GLY A 57 -11.48 5.27 0.48
CA GLY A 57 -10.53 5.95 1.36
C GLY A 57 -9.57 4.98 2.05
N ALA A 58 -10.08 3.86 2.56
CA ALA A 58 -9.26 2.81 3.18
C ALA A 58 -8.29 2.17 2.18
N GLU A 59 -8.75 1.86 0.96
CA GLU A 59 -7.93 1.32 -0.12
C GLU A 59 -6.80 2.27 -0.52
N PHE A 60 -7.09 3.58 -0.57
CA PHE A 60 -6.07 4.59 -0.83
C PHE A 60 -4.98 4.57 0.25
N MET A 61 -5.37 4.65 1.53
CA MET A 61 -4.41 4.63 2.65
C MET A 61 -3.59 3.34 2.68
N ALA A 62 -4.25 2.19 2.49
CA ALA A 62 -3.59 0.89 2.40
C ALA A 62 -2.62 0.81 1.21
N GLY A 63 -2.96 1.42 0.07
CA GLY A 63 -2.08 1.54 -1.09
C GLY A 63 -0.82 2.35 -0.78
N ILE A 64 -0.96 3.50 -0.10
CA ILE A 64 0.19 4.29 0.37
C ILE A 64 1.04 3.48 1.35
N TYR A 65 0.40 2.77 2.29
CA TYR A 65 1.09 1.93 3.26
C TYR A 65 1.89 0.80 2.59
N LEU A 66 1.28 0.10 1.65
CA LEU A 66 1.91 -0.94 0.84
C LEU A 66 3.13 -0.39 0.08
N GLY A 67 2.97 0.77 -0.57
CA GLY A 67 4.08 1.41 -1.29
C GLY A 67 5.22 1.81 -0.37
N GLU A 68 4.92 2.32 0.82
CA GLU A 68 5.93 2.66 1.82
C GLU A 68 6.71 1.42 2.33
N VAL A 69 6.03 0.27 2.49
CA VAL A 69 6.70 -1.01 2.78
C VAL A 69 7.67 -1.36 1.65
N LEU A 70 7.25 -1.25 0.38
CA LEU A 70 8.13 -1.50 -0.75
C LEU A 70 9.35 -0.56 -0.77
N CYS A 71 9.13 0.75 -0.59
CA CYS A 71 10.20 1.75 -0.52
C CYS A 71 11.20 1.42 0.60
N LYS A 72 10.71 1.05 1.80
CA LYS A 72 11.56 0.70 2.95
C LYS A 72 12.49 -0.47 2.66
N PHE A 73 12.00 -1.53 2.01
CA PHE A 73 12.78 -2.76 1.80
C PHE A 73 13.60 -2.78 0.51
N THR A 74 13.24 -1.97 -0.48
CA THR A 74 13.92 -1.94 -1.78
C THR A 74 14.76 -0.68 -2.01
N GLY A 75 14.51 0.38 -1.24
CA GLY A 75 15.04 1.71 -1.53
C GLY A 75 14.32 2.41 -2.69
N GLY A 76 13.15 1.91 -3.11
CA GLY A 76 12.31 2.56 -4.10
C GLY A 76 11.83 3.96 -3.68
N GLU A 77 11.31 4.70 -4.64
CA GLU A 77 10.90 6.08 -4.47
C GLU A 77 9.50 6.32 -5.05
N TRP A 78 8.76 7.24 -4.45
CA TRP A 78 7.44 7.65 -4.93
C TRP A 78 7.56 8.61 -6.10
N PHE A 79 6.72 8.37 -7.11
CA PHE A 79 6.55 9.24 -8.27
C PHE A 79 5.07 9.39 -8.60
N TYR A 80 4.72 10.49 -9.24
CA TYR A 80 3.42 10.66 -9.87
C TYR A 80 3.53 10.26 -11.34
N PHE A 81 2.72 9.30 -11.78
CA PHE A 81 2.71 8.83 -13.15
C PHE A 81 1.62 9.55 -13.94
N ASP A 82 2.02 10.59 -14.68
CA ASP A 82 1.10 11.50 -15.37
C ASP A 82 0.13 10.78 -16.33
N ALA A 83 0.56 9.68 -16.97
CA ALA A 83 -0.24 8.99 -17.97
C ALA A 83 -1.48 8.27 -17.39
N SER A 84 -1.42 7.85 -16.13
CA SER A 84 -2.57 7.24 -15.43
C SER A 84 -3.08 8.08 -14.27
N GLU A 85 -2.49 9.26 -14.03
CA GLU A 85 -2.84 10.17 -12.93
C GLU A 85 -2.77 9.52 -11.54
N GLN A 86 -1.74 8.72 -11.30
CA GLN A 86 -1.63 7.92 -10.07
C GLN A 86 -0.26 7.95 -9.41
N PHE A 87 -0.26 7.77 -8.09
CA PHE A 87 0.95 7.56 -7.30
C PHE A 87 1.52 6.16 -7.53
N THR A 88 2.81 6.12 -7.83
CA THR A 88 3.54 4.94 -8.27
C THR A 88 4.82 4.83 -7.45
N VAL A 89 5.23 3.62 -7.11
CA VAL A 89 6.55 3.36 -6.54
C VAL A 89 7.47 2.88 -7.65
N LYS A 90 8.58 3.58 -7.86
CA LYS A 90 9.63 3.17 -8.78
C LYS A 90 10.72 2.42 -8.03
N ILE A 91 11.02 1.21 -8.48
CA ILE A 91 12.09 0.36 -7.94
C ILE A 91 12.99 -0.03 -9.10
N ASN A 92 14.22 0.47 -9.12
CA ASN A 92 15.10 0.42 -10.29
C ASN A 92 14.38 1.01 -11.52
N ASP A 93 14.25 0.24 -12.60
CA ASP A 93 13.56 0.64 -13.85
C ASP A 93 12.11 0.15 -13.94
N GLN A 94 11.54 -0.36 -12.85
CA GLN A 94 10.17 -0.88 -12.82
C GLN A 94 9.25 0.02 -11.99
N SER A 95 8.04 0.22 -12.52
CA SER A 95 6.95 0.95 -11.88
C SER A 95 5.96 -0.02 -11.25
N PHE A 96 5.58 0.26 -10.02
CA PHE A 96 4.62 -0.51 -9.26
C PHE A 96 3.48 0.43 -8.83
N PHE A 97 2.25 -0.09 -8.85
CA PHE A 97 1.03 0.69 -8.57
C PHE A 97 0.34 0.15 -7.30
N PRO A 98 0.83 0.46 -6.09
CA PRO A 98 0.30 -0.08 -4.84
C PRO A 98 -1.20 0.14 -4.64
N ILE A 99 -1.71 1.32 -4.99
CA ILE A 99 -3.13 1.66 -4.81
C ILE A 99 -4.00 0.77 -5.70
N GLU A 100 -3.68 0.65 -6.98
CA GLU A 100 -4.41 -0.25 -7.90
C GLU A 100 -4.33 -1.70 -7.43
N ARG A 101 -3.17 -2.12 -6.91
CA ARG A 101 -3.00 -3.47 -6.39
C ARG A 101 -3.93 -3.75 -5.21
N VAL A 102 -4.08 -2.80 -4.29
CA VAL A 102 -5.03 -2.89 -3.18
C VAL A 102 -6.47 -2.97 -3.68
N LYS A 103 -6.86 -2.08 -4.61
CA LYS A 103 -8.21 -2.09 -5.22
C LYS A 103 -8.53 -3.40 -5.93
N SER A 104 -7.55 -3.96 -6.63
CA SER A 104 -7.69 -5.24 -7.31
C SER A 104 -7.88 -6.38 -6.31
N PHE A 105 -7.12 -6.37 -5.20
CA PHE A 105 -7.25 -7.35 -4.12
C PHE A 105 -8.62 -7.27 -3.45
N THR A 106 -9.07 -6.08 -3.05
CA THR A 106 -10.39 -5.91 -2.41
C THR A 106 -11.52 -6.31 -3.34
N SER A 107 -11.44 -5.98 -4.64
CA SER A 107 -12.46 -6.34 -5.63
C SER A 107 -12.56 -7.85 -5.84
N ASN A 108 -11.43 -8.54 -5.98
CA ASN A 108 -11.36 -9.99 -6.23
C ASN A 108 -10.25 -10.65 -5.39
N PRO A 109 -10.52 -10.94 -4.10
CA PRO A 109 -9.53 -11.56 -3.21
C PRO A 109 -9.16 -12.95 -3.71
N ASN A 110 -7.86 -13.21 -3.88
CA ASN A 110 -7.34 -14.50 -4.31
C ASN A 110 -6.03 -14.83 -3.55
N ASP A 111 -5.48 -16.03 -3.79
CA ASP A 111 -4.25 -16.50 -3.13
C ASP A 111 -3.01 -15.64 -3.49
N GLU A 112 -3.10 -14.83 -4.54
CA GLU A 112 -2.11 -13.81 -4.86
C GLU A 112 -2.50 -12.50 -4.16
N GLY A 113 -2.47 -12.48 -2.83
CA GLY A 113 -2.79 -11.31 -2.02
C GLY A 113 -1.74 -10.18 -2.10
N LEU A 114 -1.87 -9.22 -1.18
CA LEU A 114 -0.87 -8.19 -0.90
C LEU A 114 0.40 -8.79 -0.30
N ASP A 115 0.29 -9.79 0.58
CA ASP A 115 1.45 -10.47 1.16
C ASP A 115 2.30 -11.16 0.09
N PHE A 116 1.65 -11.93 -0.79
CA PHE A 116 2.31 -12.57 -1.93
C PHE A 116 2.98 -11.53 -2.85
N TYR A 117 2.26 -10.44 -3.14
CA TYR A 117 2.76 -9.35 -3.98
C TYR A 117 4.04 -8.72 -3.41
N VAL A 118 4.06 -8.39 -2.12
CA VAL A 118 5.25 -7.86 -1.45
C VAL A 118 6.38 -8.87 -1.53
N HIS A 119 6.15 -10.13 -1.16
CA HIS A 119 7.17 -11.17 -1.21
C HIS A 119 7.76 -11.35 -2.62
N ALA A 120 6.93 -11.34 -3.65
CA ALA A 120 7.34 -11.48 -5.04
C ALA A 120 8.24 -10.32 -5.50
N ILE A 121 7.91 -9.08 -5.12
CA ILE A 121 8.73 -7.90 -5.44
C ILE A 121 10.05 -7.94 -4.66
N LEU A 122 9.99 -8.20 -3.36
CA LEU A 122 11.18 -8.23 -2.52
C LEU A 122 12.15 -9.34 -2.94
N ALA A 123 11.67 -10.49 -3.39
CA ALA A 123 12.52 -11.55 -3.91
C ALA A 123 13.32 -11.12 -5.15
N LYS A 124 12.77 -10.23 -5.99
CA LYS A 124 13.42 -9.72 -7.20
C LYS A 124 14.33 -8.51 -6.96
N HIS A 125 14.04 -7.71 -5.93
CA HIS A 125 14.67 -6.40 -5.71
C HIS A 125 15.35 -6.26 -4.35
N LYS A 126 15.61 -7.39 -3.66
CA LYS A 126 16.22 -7.35 -2.33
C LYS A 126 17.53 -6.57 -2.39
N LYS A 127 17.63 -5.54 -1.55
CA LYS A 127 18.86 -4.78 -1.36
C LYS A 127 19.96 -5.78 -0.96
N ALA A 128 21.04 -5.81 -1.75
CA ALA A 128 22.25 -6.57 -1.44
C ALA A 128 22.91 -6.04 -0.16
#